data_AF-A0A8J3QM93-F1
#
_entry.id   AF-A0A8J3QM93-F1
#
_cell.length_a   1.000
_cell.length_b   1.000
_cell.length_c   1.000
_cell.angle_alpha   90.00
_cell.angle_beta   90.00
_cell.angle_gamma   90.00
#
_symmetry.space_group_name_H-M   'P 1'
#
loop_
_entity.id
_entity.type
_entity.pdbx_description
1 polymer ?
#
loop_
_entity_poly.entity_id
_entity_poly.type
_entity_poly.pdbx_seq_one_letter_code
_entity_poly.pdbx_strand_id
1 'polypeptide(L)'
;MELLVLAYGCYWVGDILDGWTARRLRQETRAGAVFDIVSDRACTAVLCLTLVTLVPDVAVVAVVFLLSFMVLDTMLSLSFLCWPVLGPNYFQLVDRRVWALNWSPLAKGVNSAGVIVTVACGQYKVALGVAVAILLVKLWSAGEVAQLLNRQGRA
;
A
#
# COMPACT_ATOMS: atom_id res chain seq x y z
N MET A 1 0.15 22.97 7.35
CA MET A 1 0.90 21.70 7.55
C MET A 1 0.42 20.89 8.74
N GLU A 2 0.15 21.50 9.91
CA GLU A 2 -0.30 20.78 11.11
C GLU A 2 -1.55 19.89 10.89
N LEU A 3 -2.60 20.44 10.26
CA LEU A 3 -3.81 19.69 9.94
C LEU A 3 -3.55 18.48 9.02
N LEU A 4 -2.60 18.60 8.10
CA LEU A 4 -2.25 17.51 7.19
C LEU A 4 -1.53 16.38 7.94
N VAL A 5 -0.63 16.73 8.87
CA VAL A 5 0.04 15.77 9.76
C VAL A 5 -0.99 15.04 10.63
N LEU A 6 -1.94 15.77 11.22
CA LEU A 6 -3.03 15.17 11.99
C LEU A 6 -3.89 14.26 11.11
N ALA A 7 -4.19 14.66 9.88
CA ALA A 7 -4.99 13.85 8.97
C ALA A 7 -4.28 12.54 8.58
N TYR A 8 -2.97 12.56 8.29
CA TYR A 8 -2.17 11.35 8.11
C TYR A 8 -2.12 10.48 9.37
N GLY A 9 -2.00 11.10 10.55
CA GLY A 9 -2.04 10.40 11.83
C GLY A 9 -3.37 9.68 12.07
N CYS A 10 -4.49 10.37 11.87
CA CYS A 10 -5.83 9.79 11.98
C CYS A 10 -6.03 8.63 11.00
N TYR A 11 -5.57 8.80 9.75
CA TYR A 11 -5.61 7.77 8.73
C TYR A 11 -4.84 6.51 9.16
N TRP A 12 -3.55 6.63 9.51
CA TRP A 12 -2.73 5.48 9.90
C TRP A 12 -3.23 4.80 11.17
N VAL A 13 -3.67 5.56 12.17
CA VAL A 13 -4.25 4.98 13.39
C VAL A 13 -5.53 4.22 13.04
N GLY A 14 -6.38 4.75 12.16
CA GLY A 14 -7.59 4.09 11.68
C GLY A 14 -7.31 2.75 11.01
N ASP A 15 -6.43 2.73 10.01
CA ASP A 15 -5.98 1.54 9.25
C ASP A 15 -5.32 0.46 10.14
N ILE A 16 -4.59 0.88 11.18
CA ILE A 16 -4.04 -0.11 12.12
C ILE A 16 -5.15 -0.70 13.01
N LEU A 17 -6.08 0.15 13.46
CA LEU A 17 -7.10 -0.23 14.44
C LEU A 17 -8.19 -1.13 13.86
N ASP A 18 -8.64 -0.91 12.63
CA ASP A 18 -9.70 -1.73 12.04
C ASP A 18 -9.23 -3.18 11.81
N GLY A 19 -8.04 -3.38 11.25
CA GLY A 19 -7.43 -4.69 11.05
C GLY A 19 -7.05 -5.36 12.37
N TRP A 20 -6.58 -4.60 13.37
CA TRP A 20 -6.36 -5.14 14.71
C TRP A 20 -7.67 -5.60 15.37
N THR A 21 -8.72 -4.80 15.26
CA THR A 21 -10.04 -5.10 15.85
C THR A 21 -10.65 -6.34 15.20
N ALA A 22 -10.64 -6.41 13.86
CA ALA A 22 -11.13 -7.56 13.11
C ALA A 22 -10.41 -8.86 13.50
N ARG A 23 -9.08 -8.83 13.64
CA ARG A 23 -8.28 -9.98 14.09
C ARG A 23 -8.59 -10.38 15.53
N ARG A 24 -8.68 -9.41 16.43
CA ARG A 24 -8.96 -9.66 17.85
C ARG A 24 -10.34 -10.28 18.08
N LEU A 25 -11.33 -9.85 17.29
CA LEU A 25 -12.70 -10.36 17.34
C LEU A 25 -12.93 -11.60 16.45
N ARG A 26 -11.93 -12.02 15.66
CA ARG A 26 -12.04 -13.11 14.66
C ARG A 26 -13.16 -12.85 13.63
N GLN A 27 -13.30 -11.61 13.21
CA GLN A 27 -14.30 -11.13 12.25
C GLN A 27 -13.69 -10.68 10.92
N GLU A 28 -12.49 -11.14 10.60
CA GLU A 28 -11.88 -10.87 9.30
C GLU A 28 -12.72 -11.48 8.17
N THR A 29 -13.00 -10.67 7.14
CA THR A 29 -13.73 -11.11 5.95
C THR A 29 -13.02 -10.64 4.69
N ARG A 30 -13.21 -11.37 3.59
CA ARG A 30 -12.68 -10.96 2.27
C ARG A 30 -13.24 -9.61 1.82
N ALA A 31 -14.53 -9.38 2.08
CA ALA A 31 -15.18 -8.10 1.78
C ALA A 31 -14.57 -6.96 2.62
N GLY A 32 -14.32 -7.20 3.92
CA GLY A 32 -13.64 -6.26 4.79
C GLY A 32 -12.23 -5.92 4.29
N ALA A 33 -11.45 -6.92 3.87
CA ALA A 33 -10.12 -6.68 3.30
C ALA A 33 -10.16 -5.87 1.99
N VAL A 34 -11.16 -6.08 1.12
CA VAL A 34 -11.35 -5.26 -0.08
C VAL A 34 -11.73 -3.83 0.28
N PHE A 35 -12.63 -3.66 1.26
CA PHE A 35 -13.07 -2.34 1.70
C PHE A 35 -11.93 -1.54 2.35
N ASP A 36 -11.11 -2.19 3.17
CA ASP A 36 -9.87 -1.68 3.75
C ASP A 36 -8.94 -1.17 2.63
N ILE A 37 -8.59 -2.03 1.66
CA ILE A 37 -7.77 -1.65 0.50
C ILE A 37 -8.34 -0.42 -0.21
N VAL A 38 -9.62 -0.39 -0.54
CA VAL A 38 -10.22 0.75 -1.27
C VAL A 38 -10.21 2.04 -0.44
N SER A 39 -10.49 1.93 0.86
CA SER A 39 -10.52 3.06 1.79
C SER A 39 -9.13 3.68 1.95
N ASP A 40 -8.11 2.84 2.08
CA ASP A 40 -6.70 3.21 2.09
C ASP A 40 -6.32 4.11 0.90
N ARG A 41 -6.76 3.70 -0.30
CA ARG A 41 -6.48 4.42 -1.56
C ARG A 41 -7.22 5.75 -1.61
N ALA A 42 -8.49 5.77 -1.21
CA ALA A 42 -9.27 7.00 -1.17
C ALA A 42 -8.67 8.02 -0.20
N CYS A 43 -8.37 7.60 1.04
CA CYS A 43 -7.76 8.46 2.05
C CYS A 43 -6.39 8.97 1.59
N THR A 44 -5.51 8.07 1.14
CA THR A 44 -4.15 8.43 0.71
C THR A 44 -4.17 9.36 -0.51
N ALA A 45 -5.08 9.16 -1.47
CA ALA A 45 -5.20 10.04 -2.64
C ALA A 45 -5.57 11.47 -2.26
N VAL A 46 -6.57 11.65 -1.37
CA VAL A 46 -6.98 12.97 -0.89
C VAL A 46 -5.86 13.66 -0.12
N LEU A 47 -5.18 12.93 0.76
CA LEU A 47 -4.06 13.46 1.55
C LEU A 47 -2.87 13.83 0.65
N CYS A 48 -2.53 12.98 -0.32
CA CYS A 48 -1.44 13.22 -1.26
C CYS A 48 -1.74 14.42 -2.18
N LEU A 49 -2.97 14.54 -2.69
CA LEU A 49 -3.37 15.70 -3.49
C LEU A 49 -3.28 16.99 -2.66
N THR A 50 -3.75 16.96 -1.41
CA THR A 50 -3.61 18.09 -0.47
C THR A 50 -2.15 18.43 -0.18
N LEU A 51 -1.27 17.43 -0.10
CA LEU A 51 0.17 17.65 0.07
C LEU A 51 0.77 18.37 -1.15
N VAL A 52 0.41 17.96 -2.37
CA VAL A 52 0.89 18.59 -3.60
C VAL A 52 0.39 20.02 -3.75
N THR A 53 -0.84 20.33 -3.33
CA THR A 53 -1.34 21.72 -3.38
C THR A 53 -0.61 22.63 -2.39
N LEU A 54 -0.20 22.10 -1.24
CA LEU A 54 0.55 22.85 -0.23
C LEU A 54 2.05 22.94 -0.53
N VAL A 55 2.63 21.92 -1.17
CA VAL A 55 4.06 21.83 -1.49
C VAL A 55 4.24 21.33 -2.93
N PRO A 56 4.09 22.22 -3.95
CA PRO A 56 4.11 21.81 -5.35
C PRO A 56 5.38 21.07 -5.82
N ASP A 57 6.52 21.33 -5.17
CA ASP A 57 7.80 20.67 -5.47
C ASP A 57 7.76 19.15 -5.31
N VAL A 58 6.80 18.61 -4.54
CA VAL A 58 6.63 17.17 -4.33
C VAL A 58 5.82 16.51 -5.44
N ALA A 59 5.31 17.25 -6.43
CA ALA A 59 4.41 16.74 -7.47
C ALA A 59 4.97 15.51 -8.19
N VAL A 60 6.26 15.51 -8.55
CA VAL A 60 6.89 14.36 -9.23
C VAL A 60 6.92 13.13 -8.33
N VAL A 61 7.27 13.29 -7.06
CA VAL A 61 7.26 12.21 -6.06
C VAL A 61 5.84 11.67 -5.91
N ALA A 62 4.87 12.57 -5.78
CA ALA A 62 3.46 12.23 -5.61
C ALA A 62 2.90 11.47 -6.81
N VAL A 63 3.23 11.86 -8.04
CA VAL A 63 2.80 11.15 -9.25
C VAL A 63 3.34 9.73 -9.29
N VAL A 64 4.65 9.54 -9.05
CA VAL A 64 5.27 8.21 -9.03
C VAL A 64 4.66 7.35 -7.92
N PHE A 65 4.51 7.92 -6.73
CA PHE A 65 3.90 7.25 -5.58
C PHE A 65 2.44 6.86 -5.88
N LEU A 66 1.60 7.77 -6.38
CA LEU A 66 0.20 7.49 -6.67
C LEU A 66 0.03 6.47 -7.78
N LEU A 67 0.84 6.50 -8.84
CA LEU A 67 0.81 5.46 -9.87
C LEU A 67 1.14 4.09 -9.30
N SER A 68 2.17 4.00 -8.46
CA SER A 68 2.54 2.76 -7.79
C SER A 68 1.44 2.31 -6.82
N PHE A 69 0.94 3.20 -5.97
CA PHE A 69 0.03 2.88 -4.86
C PHE A 69 -1.42 2.64 -5.32
N MET A 70 -1.95 3.51 -6.18
CA MET A 70 -3.34 3.47 -6.61
C MET A 70 -3.59 2.39 -7.66
N VAL A 71 -2.60 2.09 -8.50
CA VAL A 71 -2.77 1.16 -9.62
C VAL A 71 -2.11 -0.18 -9.31
N LEU A 72 -0.77 -0.23 -9.32
CA LEU A 72 -0.05 -1.51 -9.23
C LEU A 72 -0.25 -2.20 -7.90
N ASP A 73 -0.08 -1.45 -6.80
CA ASP A 73 -0.24 -1.99 -5.46
C ASP A 73 -1.70 -2.36 -5.16
N THR A 74 -2.67 -1.66 -5.73
CA THR A 74 -4.10 -2.04 -5.64
C THR A 74 -4.36 -3.36 -6.36
N MET A 75 -3.90 -3.51 -7.62
CA MET A 75 -4.09 -4.76 -8.36
C MET A 75 -3.40 -5.93 -7.65
N LEU A 76 -2.18 -5.73 -7.17
CA LEU A 76 -1.47 -6.70 -6.34
C LEU A 76 -2.22 -7.02 -5.06
N SER A 77 -2.68 -6.02 -4.33
CA SER A 77 -3.38 -6.22 -3.06
C SER A 77 -4.74 -6.88 -3.26
N LEU A 78 -5.41 -6.72 -4.41
CA LEU A 78 -6.64 -7.43 -4.74
C LEU A 78 -6.40 -8.86 -5.28
N SER A 79 -5.18 -9.17 -5.73
CA SER A 79 -4.86 -10.50 -6.29
C SER A 79 -5.10 -11.65 -5.31
N PHE A 80 -5.08 -11.40 -3.98
CA PHE A 80 -5.42 -12.42 -2.98
C PHE A 80 -6.79 -13.06 -3.24
N LEU A 81 -7.71 -12.36 -3.92
CA LEU A 81 -9.04 -12.86 -4.25
C LEU A 81 -9.00 -14.08 -5.19
N CYS A 82 -7.91 -14.26 -5.93
CA CYS A 82 -7.68 -15.43 -6.77
C CYS A 82 -7.37 -16.69 -5.94
N TRP A 83 -7.17 -16.58 -4.63
CA TRP A 83 -6.89 -17.69 -3.71
C TRP A 83 -7.88 -17.73 -2.54
N PRO A 84 -8.05 -18.89 -1.87
CA PRO A 84 -8.92 -19.03 -0.71
C PRO A 84 -8.25 -18.48 0.57
N VAL A 85 -7.82 -17.22 0.52
CA VAL A 85 -7.23 -16.50 1.66
C VAL A 85 -8.08 -15.27 2.01
N LEU A 86 -8.04 -14.85 3.28
CA LEU A 86 -8.92 -13.79 3.78
C LEU A 86 -8.49 -12.38 3.35
N GLY A 87 -7.20 -12.19 3.07
CA GLY A 87 -6.64 -10.90 2.72
C GLY A 87 -5.15 -10.98 2.41
N PRO A 88 -4.53 -9.85 2.02
CA PRO A 88 -3.11 -9.78 1.67
C PRO A 88 -2.17 -10.21 2.81
N ASN A 89 -2.59 -10.01 4.07
CA ASN A 89 -1.82 -10.44 5.25
C ASN A 89 -1.55 -11.95 5.27
N TYR A 90 -2.43 -12.74 4.64
CA TYR A 90 -2.32 -14.20 4.58
C TYR A 90 -1.65 -14.70 3.30
N PHE A 91 -1.18 -13.80 2.44
CA PHE A 91 -0.58 -14.17 1.14
C PHE A 91 0.71 -14.99 1.28
N GLN A 92 1.34 -14.99 2.45
CA GLN A 92 2.45 -15.91 2.78
C GLN A 92 2.11 -17.39 2.58
N LEU A 93 0.83 -17.76 2.61
CA LEU A 93 0.34 -19.12 2.33
C LEU A 93 0.34 -19.45 0.82
N VAL A 94 0.36 -18.42 -0.03
CA VAL A 94 0.41 -18.55 -1.50
C VAL A 94 1.85 -18.38 -1.99
N ASP A 95 2.47 -17.25 -1.65
CA ASP A 95 3.88 -16.98 -1.94
C ASP A 95 4.50 -16.11 -0.84
N ARG A 96 5.50 -16.69 -0.15
CA ARG A 96 6.18 -16.04 0.99
C ARG A 96 7.06 -14.87 0.57
N ARG A 97 7.64 -14.88 -0.63
CA ARG A 97 8.54 -13.82 -1.10
C ARG A 97 7.75 -12.59 -1.50
N VAL A 98 6.69 -12.78 -2.28
CA VAL A 98 5.76 -11.71 -2.65
C VAL A 98 5.15 -11.11 -1.38
N TRP A 99 4.73 -11.95 -0.42
CA TRP A 99 4.24 -11.45 0.86
C TRP A 99 5.29 -10.64 1.64
N ALA A 100 6.52 -11.16 1.75
CA ALA A 100 7.57 -10.49 2.54
C ALA A 100 7.87 -9.07 2.03
N LEU A 101 7.85 -8.89 0.70
CA LEU A 101 8.18 -7.63 0.05
C LEU A 101 7.02 -6.62 0.00
N ASN A 102 5.77 -7.06 0.17
CA ASN A 102 4.60 -6.20 -0.01
C ASN A 102 3.76 -6.02 1.26
N TRP A 103 3.52 -7.10 2.00
CA TRP A 103 2.52 -7.13 3.07
C TRP A 103 3.07 -7.55 4.43
N SER A 104 4.39 -7.80 4.54
CA SER A 104 5.03 -7.94 5.85
C SER A 104 4.90 -6.63 6.65
N PRO A 105 4.94 -6.67 8.00
CA PRO A 105 4.86 -5.46 8.81
C PRO A 105 5.91 -4.41 8.44
N LEU A 106 7.14 -4.85 8.13
CA LEU A 106 8.21 -3.97 7.68
C LEU A 106 7.93 -3.39 6.30
N ALA A 107 7.50 -4.21 5.34
CA ALA A 107 7.15 -3.75 4.00
C ALA A 107 6.03 -2.71 4.05
N LYS A 108 4.96 -2.96 4.81
CA LYS A 108 3.85 -2.02 5.01
C LYS A 108 4.32 -0.68 5.60
N GLY A 109 5.17 -0.74 6.63
CA GLY A 109 5.75 0.46 7.22
C GLY A 109 6.55 1.29 6.20
N VAL A 110 7.41 0.65 5.41
CA VAL A 110 8.25 1.34 4.41
C VAL A 110 7.42 1.90 3.25
N ASN A 111 6.40 1.17 2.79
CA ASN A 111 5.62 1.50 1.59
C ASN A 111 4.95 2.89 1.67
N SER A 112 4.38 3.22 2.84
CA SER A 112 3.67 4.48 3.03
C SER A 112 4.47 5.48 3.87
N ALA A 113 5.03 5.07 5.01
CA ALA A 113 5.75 6.00 5.88
C ALA A 113 7.09 6.42 5.28
N GLY A 114 7.77 5.57 4.51
CA GLY A 114 9.07 5.90 3.90
C GLY A 114 9.01 7.12 3.00
N VAL A 115 8.02 7.18 2.10
CA VAL A 115 7.83 8.33 1.19
C VAL A 115 7.34 9.56 1.95
N ILE A 116 6.34 9.42 2.83
CA ILE A 116 5.74 10.56 3.52
C ILE A 116 6.73 11.19 4.51
N VAL A 117 7.49 10.40 5.27
CA VAL A 117 8.50 10.91 6.22
C VAL A 117 9.66 11.58 5.49
N THR A 118 10.15 11.01 4.39
CA THR A 118 11.23 11.64 3.61
C THR A 118 10.79 12.96 2.98
N VAL A 119 9.55 13.05 2.52
CA VAL A 119 8.93 14.32 2.08
C VAL A 119 8.81 15.30 3.25
N ALA A 120 8.35 14.87 4.42
CA ALA A 120 8.22 15.72 5.60
C ALA A 120 9.58 16.29 6.08
N CYS A 121 10.68 15.56 5.86
CA CYS A 121 12.04 16.01 6.12
C CYS A 121 12.64 16.90 5.01
N GLY A 122 11.87 17.23 3.96
CA GLY A 122 12.33 18.06 2.82
C GLY A 122 13.26 17.34 1.85
N GLN A 123 13.40 16.01 1.95
CA GLN A 123 14.36 15.21 1.17
C GLN A 123 13.72 14.65 -0.11
N TYR A 124 13.25 15.50 -1.01
CA TYR A 124 12.42 15.09 -2.16
C TYR A 124 13.13 14.14 -3.14
N LYS A 125 14.44 14.30 -3.34
CA LYS A 125 15.22 13.37 -4.20
C LYS A 125 15.30 11.97 -3.60
N VAL A 126 15.46 11.89 -2.26
CA VAL A 126 15.45 10.62 -1.53
C VAL A 126 14.05 10.02 -1.61
N ALA A 127 13.00 10.81 -1.37
CA ALA A 127 11.62 10.37 -1.48
C ALA A 127 11.28 9.82 -2.87
N LEU A 128 11.77 10.47 -3.94
CA LEU A 128 11.64 9.98 -5.30
C LEU A 128 12.35 8.63 -5.48
N GLY A 129 13.58 8.50 -4.99
CA GLY A 129 14.32 7.25 -5.02
C GLY A 129 13.59 6.12 -4.31
N VAL A 130 13.00 6.39 -3.13
CA VAL A 130 12.17 5.43 -2.40
C VAL A 130 10.92 5.06 -3.19
N ALA A 131 10.20 6.03 -3.75
CA ALA A 131 8.99 5.78 -4.54
C ALA A 131 9.28 4.94 -5.79
N VAL A 132 10.40 5.19 -6.47
CA VAL A 132 10.87 4.38 -7.61
C VAL A 132 11.26 2.97 -7.17
N ALA A 133 11.97 2.82 -6.05
CA ALA A 133 12.33 1.51 -5.53
C ALA A 133 11.08 0.67 -5.18
N ILE A 134 10.09 1.29 -4.55
CA ILE A 134 8.78 0.68 -4.29
C ILE A 134 8.13 0.25 -5.59
N LEU A 135 8.05 1.15 -6.59
CA LEU A 135 7.46 0.85 -7.90
C LEU A 135 8.10 -0.37 -8.55
N LEU A 136 9.43 -0.48 -8.52
CA LEU A 136 10.15 -1.63 -9.07
C LEU A 136 9.82 -2.93 -8.33
N VAL A 137 9.72 -2.89 -7.00
CA VAL A 137 9.27 -4.04 -6.19
C VAL A 137 7.84 -4.45 -6.57
N LYS A 138 6.93 -3.49 -6.79
CA LYS A 138 5.56 -3.79 -7.23
C LYS A 138 5.53 -4.41 -8.63
N LEU A 139 6.29 -3.88 -9.59
CA LEU A 139 6.38 -4.43 -10.94
C LEU A 139 6.89 -5.87 -10.92
N TRP A 140 7.97 -6.14 -10.17
CA TRP A 140 8.50 -7.48 -10.01
C TRP A 140 7.47 -8.42 -9.38
N SER A 141 6.83 -7.98 -8.28
CA SER A 141 5.81 -8.76 -7.58
C SER A 141 4.60 -9.07 -8.48
N ALA A 142 4.19 -8.12 -9.33
CA ALA A 142 3.09 -8.32 -10.27
C ALA A 142 3.44 -9.38 -11.33
N GLY A 143 4.69 -9.36 -11.81
CA GLY A 143 5.22 -10.40 -12.71
C GLY A 143 5.18 -11.79 -12.07
N GLU A 144 5.63 -11.93 -10.81
CA GLU A 144 5.59 -13.20 -10.09
C GLU A 144 4.15 -13.68 -9.86
N VAL A 145 3.24 -12.80 -9.45
CA VAL A 145 1.82 -13.15 -9.26
C VAL A 145 1.18 -13.58 -10.59
N ALA A 146 1.46 -12.90 -11.69
CA ALA A 146 0.96 -13.29 -13.01
C ALA A 146 1.48 -14.68 -13.43
N GLN A 147 2.75 -14.97 -13.19
CA GLN A 147 3.31 -16.31 -13.44
C GLN A 147 2.65 -17.37 -12.55
N LEU A 148 2.37 -17.06 -11.27
CA LEU A 148 1.68 -17.97 -10.36
C LEU A 148 0.26 -18.28 -10.83
N LEU A 149 -0.49 -17.27 -11.29
CA LEU A 149 -1.82 -17.46 -11.86
C LEU A 149 -1.78 -18.39 -13.09
N ASN A 150 -0.85 -18.13 -14.02
CA ASN A 150 -0.67 -18.95 -15.21
C ASN A 150 -0.31 -20.41 -14.87
N ARG A 151 0.65 -20.63 -13.97
CA ARG A 151 1.08 -21.98 -13.56
C ARG A 151 -0.05 -22.78 -12.89
N GLN A 152 -0.99 -22.10 -12.24
CA GLN A 152 -2.11 -22.73 -11.53
C GLN A 152 -3.40 -22.77 -12.35
N GLY A 153 -3.40 -22.27 -13.60
CA GLY A 153 -4.60 -22.21 -14.45
C GLY A 153 -5.70 -21.30 -13.90
N ARG A 154 -5.31 -20.19 -13.22
CA ARG A 154 -6.22 -19.22 -12.59
C ARG A 154 -6.25 -17.86 -13.30
N ALA A 155 -5.54 -17.75 -14.42
CA ALA A 155 -5.48 -16.54 -15.25
C ALA A 155 -6.70 -16.44 -16.20
#